data_AF-A0A8S1LLF1-F1
#
_entry.id   AF-A0A8S1LLF1-F1
#
_cell.length_a   1.000
_cell.length_b   1.000
_cell.length_c   1.000
_cell.angle_alpha   90.00
_cell.angle_beta   90.00
_cell.angle_gamma   90.00
#
_symmetry.space_group_name_H-M   'P 1'
#
loop_
_entity.id
_entity.type
_entity.pdbx_description
1 polymer ?
#
loop_
_entity_poly.entity_id
_entity_poly.type
_entity_poly.pdbx_seq_one_letter_code
_entity_poly.pdbx_strand_id
1 'polypeptide(L)'
;MNLRPFIKTHIKTIMTNFDVQRGPFDSFLREYYKNNKTLGPSERSIISQTAFDLIRNDLLLSHFTKDVDRKCDLLSHVSNYEKDQNIPLNIRCSCPEILFQLVSDQYGQKRAYEFFTALNTKAPLTIRINPIKITREKLIKEMKNLYFKKTLTSPYGLIVSKENNVNLSDTDQFKEGLFEIQDEASQVCALRVQCKPNDKVLDYCAGSGGKTLAFAHQMEGKGVIEINDSRSEALAKAKIRLRRAGIMNYSFFTKKFKYDWILLDVPCTGLGTLRRNPDSKYRFSQERLDNLIKLQQEIFDQAIRYLKQDGVIVYTTCSFLKDENQNQVKHFCKKYDLSVVDNDYFQSLPERGGMDSFFSISLKKN
;
A
#
# COMPACT_ATOMS: atom_id res chain seq x y z
N MET A 1 10.82 -23.87 13.41
CA MET A 1 12.11 -23.34 12.89
C MET A 1 13.18 -23.50 13.97
N ASN A 2 14.41 -23.91 13.64
CA ASN A 2 15.49 -24.00 14.64
C ASN A 2 16.15 -22.63 14.85
N LEU A 3 15.51 -21.76 15.63
CA LEU A 3 16.01 -20.41 15.94
C LEU A 3 17.00 -20.47 17.11
N ARG A 4 18.12 -19.75 17.00
CA ARG A 4 19.10 -19.60 18.10
C ARG A 4 18.40 -19.03 19.35
N PRO A 5 18.73 -19.50 20.57
CA PRO A 5 18.07 -19.03 21.80
C PRO A 5 18.05 -17.50 21.95
N PHE A 6 19.17 -16.83 21.65
CA PHE A 6 19.27 -15.37 21.64
C PHE A 6 18.22 -14.68 20.74
N ILE A 7 17.97 -15.23 19.55
CA ILE A 7 16.97 -14.71 18.60
C ILE A 7 15.55 -14.92 19.15
N LYS A 8 15.26 -16.07 19.75
CA LYS A 8 13.97 -16.35 20.40
C LYS A 8 13.67 -15.34 21.51
N THR A 9 14.65 -15.00 22.35
CA THR A 9 14.50 -14.00 23.42
C THR A 9 14.07 -12.63 22.88
N HIS A 10 14.69 -12.16 21.78
CA HIS A 10 14.31 -10.90 21.15
C HIS A 10 12.90 -10.93 20.58
N ILE A 11 12.53 -12.02 19.88
CA ILE A 11 11.17 -12.20 19.35
C ILE A 11 10.15 -12.20 20.48
N LYS A 12 10.39 -12.95 21.56
CA LYS A 12 9.51 -12.99 22.74
C LYS A 12 9.34 -11.61 23.35
N THR A 13 10.44 -10.87 23.52
CA THR A 13 10.40 -9.50 24.04
C THR A 13 9.57 -8.58 23.14
N ILE A 14 9.77 -8.63 21.83
CA ILE A 14 9.03 -7.83 20.85
C ILE A 14 7.53 -8.16 20.92
N MET A 15 7.17 -9.45 20.86
CA MET A 15 5.78 -9.89 20.80
C MET A 15 5.02 -9.62 22.10
N THR A 16 5.69 -9.68 23.25
CA THR A 16 5.06 -9.38 24.55
C THR A 16 4.85 -7.88 24.77
N ASN A 17 5.75 -7.03 24.26
CA ASN A 17 5.69 -5.59 24.50
C ASN A 17 4.99 -4.80 23.38
N PHE A 18 4.73 -5.42 22.23
CA PHE A 18 3.99 -4.77 21.16
C PHE A 18 2.51 -4.70 21.49
N ASP A 19 1.98 -3.47 21.53
CA ASP A 19 0.55 -3.19 21.65
C ASP A 19 0.05 -2.59 20.33
N VAL A 20 -0.83 -3.33 19.66
CA VAL A 20 -1.38 -2.95 18.35
C VAL A 20 -2.13 -1.62 18.41
N GLN A 21 -2.67 -1.23 19.57
CA GLN A 21 -3.41 0.03 19.75
C GLN A 21 -2.50 1.25 19.85
N ARG A 22 -1.21 1.08 20.19
CA ARG A 22 -0.25 2.18 20.31
C ARG A 22 0.33 2.64 18.98
N GLY A 23 0.18 1.85 17.92
CA GLY A 23 0.58 2.24 16.58
C GLY A 23 1.09 1.08 15.72
N PRO A 24 1.60 1.41 14.51
CA PRO A 24 2.09 0.44 13.55
C PRO A 24 3.28 -0.40 14.05
N PHE A 25 3.30 -1.68 13.72
CA PHE A 25 4.37 -2.60 14.14
C PHE A 25 5.74 -2.24 13.57
N ASP A 26 5.82 -1.74 12.34
CA ASP A 26 7.07 -1.32 11.72
C ASP A 26 7.75 -0.16 12.47
N SER A 27 6.94 0.76 13.00
CA SER A 27 7.38 1.89 13.81
C SER A 27 7.88 1.42 15.18
N PHE A 28 7.17 0.47 15.80
CA PHE A 28 7.62 -0.20 17.02
C PHE A 28 8.96 -0.90 16.83
N LEU A 29 9.13 -1.70 15.77
CA LEU A 29 10.38 -2.39 15.47
C LEU A 29 11.54 -1.43 15.24
N ARG A 30 11.31 -0.29 14.57
CA ARG A 30 12.34 0.72 14.34
C ARG A 30 12.88 1.26 15.67
N GLU A 31 11.99 1.60 16.60
CA GLU A 31 12.38 2.08 17.92
C GLU A 31 13.06 0.98 18.74
N TYR A 32 12.55 -0.26 18.67
CA TYR A 32 13.18 -1.41 19.30
C TYR A 32 14.64 -1.58 18.86
N TYR A 33 14.93 -1.56 17.56
CA TYR A 33 16.29 -1.71 17.05
C TYR A 33 17.19 -0.51 17.30
N LYS A 34 16.64 0.70 17.47
CA LYS A 34 17.39 1.88 17.91
C LYS A 34 17.95 1.69 19.32
N ASN A 35 17.18 1.01 20.18
CA ASN A 35 17.54 0.70 21.55
C ASN A 35 18.35 -0.61 21.69
N ASN A 36 18.40 -1.44 20.64
CA ASN A 36 19.13 -2.72 20.61
C ASN A 36 20.22 -2.72 19.52
N LYS A 37 21.21 -1.83 19.66
CA LYS A 37 22.25 -1.59 18.63
C LYS A 37 23.17 -2.78 18.38
N THR A 38 23.27 -3.72 19.31
CA THR A 38 24.11 -4.93 19.21
C THR A 38 23.64 -5.90 18.12
N LEU A 39 22.36 -5.83 17.72
CA LEU A 39 21.81 -6.70 16.69
C LEU A 39 22.34 -6.31 15.30
N GLY A 40 23.00 -7.26 14.64
CA GLY A 40 23.48 -7.09 13.27
C GLY A 40 22.36 -7.14 12.21
N PRO A 41 22.63 -6.73 10.95
CA PRO A 41 21.61 -6.70 9.89
C PRO A 41 20.93 -8.04 9.63
N SER A 42 21.69 -9.14 9.63
CA SER A 42 21.16 -10.50 9.44
C SER A 42 20.19 -10.90 10.55
N GLU A 43 20.53 -10.57 11.80
CA GLU A 43 19.72 -10.90 12.97
C GLU A 43 18.42 -10.10 12.98
N ARG A 44 18.49 -8.79 12.70
CA ARG A 44 17.31 -7.94 12.54
C ARG A 44 16.39 -8.44 11.43
N SER A 45 16.94 -8.95 10.33
CA SER A 45 16.15 -9.54 9.24
C SER A 45 15.37 -10.76 9.72
N ILE A 46 16.03 -11.71 10.37
CA ILE A 46 15.40 -12.94 10.90
C ILE A 46 14.34 -12.61 11.95
N ILE A 47 14.67 -11.72 12.91
CA ILE A 47 13.74 -11.30 13.97
C ILE A 47 12.51 -10.61 13.37
N SER A 48 12.72 -9.64 12.48
CA SER A 48 11.61 -8.91 11.84
C SER A 48 10.73 -9.86 11.05
N GLN A 49 11.32 -10.71 10.20
CA GLN A 49 10.57 -11.67 9.40
C GLN A 49 9.71 -12.58 10.28
N THR A 50 10.32 -13.17 11.32
CA THR A 50 9.61 -14.07 12.23
C THR A 50 8.48 -13.34 12.97
N ALA A 51 8.74 -12.12 13.48
CA ALA A 51 7.74 -11.37 14.21
C ALA A 51 6.57 -10.92 13.31
N PHE A 52 6.83 -10.50 12.07
CA PHE A 52 5.78 -10.24 11.08
C PHE A 52 4.98 -11.50 10.74
N ASP A 53 5.62 -12.66 10.64
CA ASP A 53 4.95 -13.95 10.40
C ASP A 53 4.07 -14.37 11.59
N LEU A 54 4.51 -14.10 12.83
CA LEU A 54 3.70 -14.30 14.03
C LEU A 54 2.46 -13.40 14.02
N ILE A 55 2.61 -12.09 13.82
CA ILE A 55 1.49 -11.13 13.79
C ILE A 55 0.48 -11.51 12.70
N ARG A 56 0.98 -11.85 11.52
CA ARG A 56 0.15 -12.28 10.38
C ARG A 56 -0.73 -13.48 10.73
N ASN A 57 -0.21 -14.41 11.51
CA ASN A 57 -0.90 -15.66 11.88
C ASN A 57 -1.39 -15.67 13.34
N ASP A 58 -1.45 -14.52 14.00
CA ASP A 58 -1.56 -14.49 15.47
C ASP A 58 -2.85 -15.14 15.99
N LEU A 59 -3.99 -14.90 15.35
CA LEU A 59 -5.26 -15.52 15.75
C LEU A 59 -5.25 -17.05 15.58
N LEU A 60 -4.73 -17.55 14.45
CA LEU A 60 -4.61 -18.99 14.21
C LEU A 60 -3.67 -19.63 15.22
N LEU A 61 -2.51 -19.03 15.48
CA LEU A 61 -1.54 -19.57 16.42
C LEU A 61 -2.05 -19.49 17.87
N SER A 62 -2.77 -18.41 18.21
CA SER A 62 -3.40 -18.22 19.53
C SER A 62 -4.52 -19.22 19.80
N HIS A 63 -5.16 -19.77 18.77
CA HIS A 63 -6.11 -20.87 18.92
C HIS A 63 -5.47 -22.11 19.57
N PHE A 64 -4.18 -22.35 19.31
CA PHE A 64 -3.44 -23.48 19.87
C PHE A 64 -2.67 -23.13 21.15
N THR A 65 -2.11 -21.92 21.24
CA THR A 65 -1.24 -21.53 22.37
C THR A 65 -1.07 -20.02 22.49
N LYS A 66 -0.99 -19.53 23.72
CA LYS A 66 -0.59 -18.13 24.01
C LYS A 66 0.93 -17.95 24.13
N ASP A 67 1.68 -19.04 24.35
CA ASP A 67 3.13 -18.99 24.51
C ASP A 67 3.83 -18.69 23.17
N VAL A 68 4.66 -17.65 23.16
CA VAL A 68 5.32 -17.15 21.94
C VAL A 68 6.33 -18.16 21.37
N ASP A 69 7.04 -18.90 22.23
CA ASP A 69 8.03 -19.87 21.77
C ASP A 69 7.34 -21.02 21.03
N ARG A 70 6.24 -21.53 21.60
CA ARG A 70 5.39 -22.52 20.94
C ARG A 70 4.74 -21.99 19.66
N LYS A 71 4.33 -20.71 19.61
CA LYS A 71 3.86 -20.08 18.35
C LYS A 71 4.94 -20.11 17.27
N CYS A 72 6.20 -19.85 17.62
CA CYS A 72 7.33 -19.90 16.67
C CYS A 72 7.55 -21.30 16.10
N ASP A 73 7.35 -22.33 16.92
CA ASP A 73 7.49 -23.72 16.47
C ASP A 73 6.34 -24.13 15.53
N LEU A 74 5.13 -23.61 15.76
CA LEU A 74 3.94 -23.85 14.93
C LEU A 74 3.97 -23.12 13.57
N LEU A 75 4.79 -22.07 13.39
CA LEU A 75 4.84 -21.29 12.15
C LEU A 75 5.11 -22.14 10.90
N SER A 76 5.94 -23.19 11.00
CA SER A 76 6.23 -24.08 9.87
C SER A 76 5.06 -24.96 9.45
N HIS A 77 3.98 -24.99 10.24
CA HIS A 77 2.81 -25.84 10.03
C HIS A 77 1.54 -25.04 9.73
N VAL A 78 1.62 -23.71 9.61
CA VAL A 78 0.48 -22.82 9.31
C VAL A 78 -0.33 -23.30 8.10
N SER A 79 0.33 -23.73 7.02
CA SER A 79 -0.36 -24.21 5.82
C SER A 79 -1.20 -25.47 6.04
N ASN A 80 -0.92 -26.25 7.09
CA ASN A 80 -1.73 -27.41 7.47
C ASN A 80 -2.97 -26.96 8.23
N TYR A 81 -2.81 -26.06 9.21
CA TYR A 81 -3.91 -25.53 10.01
C TYR A 81 -4.87 -24.66 9.19
N GLU A 82 -4.36 -23.96 8.17
CA GLU A 82 -5.19 -23.27 7.18
C GLU A 82 -6.19 -24.22 6.50
N LYS A 83 -5.94 -25.53 6.42
CA LYS A 83 -6.82 -26.50 5.75
C LYS A 83 -7.71 -27.29 6.70
N ASP A 84 -7.50 -27.17 8.00
CA ASP A 84 -8.24 -27.94 9.01
C ASP A 84 -9.71 -27.50 9.07
N GLN A 85 -10.63 -28.42 8.78
CA GLN A 85 -12.07 -28.11 8.75
C GLN A 85 -12.67 -27.94 10.14
N ASN A 86 -11.98 -28.37 11.20
CA ASN A 86 -12.45 -28.22 12.58
C ASN A 86 -12.22 -26.81 13.14
N ILE A 87 -11.40 -25.99 12.46
CA ILE A 87 -11.10 -24.62 12.87
C ILE A 87 -12.04 -23.67 12.12
N PRO A 88 -12.69 -22.71 12.81
CA PRO A 88 -13.51 -21.69 12.16
C PRO A 88 -12.75 -20.91 11.07
N LEU A 89 -13.45 -20.55 9.98
CA LEU A 89 -12.81 -19.93 8.80
C LEU A 89 -12.03 -18.66 9.11
N ASN A 90 -12.59 -17.76 9.94
CA ASN A 90 -11.93 -16.53 10.35
C ASN A 90 -10.63 -16.80 11.14
N ILE A 91 -10.62 -17.83 11.99
CA ILE A 91 -9.41 -18.25 12.72
C ILE A 91 -8.39 -18.86 11.76
N ARG A 92 -8.81 -19.73 10.83
CA ARG A 92 -7.93 -20.35 9.82
C ARG A 92 -7.17 -19.32 8.99
N CYS A 93 -7.83 -18.23 8.60
CA CYS A 93 -7.20 -17.13 7.87
C CYS A 93 -6.74 -15.98 8.79
N SER A 94 -6.53 -16.24 10.09
CA SER A 94 -6.08 -15.27 11.09
C SER A 94 -6.70 -13.88 10.97
N CYS A 95 -8.02 -13.82 10.85
CA CYS A 95 -8.78 -12.59 10.64
C CYS A 95 -9.76 -12.39 11.80
N PRO A 96 -9.83 -11.18 12.41
CA PRO A 96 -10.86 -10.88 13.39
C PRO A 96 -12.26 -11.12 12.84
N GLU A 97 -13.13 -11.70 13.68
CA GLU A 97 -14.47 -12.13 13.29
C GLU A 97 -15.30 -11.01 12.64
N ILE A 98 -15.32 -9.82 13.25
CA ILE A 98 -16.05 -8.65 12.71
C ILE A 98 -15.59 -8.27 11.30
N LEU A 99 -14.28 -8.32 11.04
CA LEU A 99 -13.72 -7.99 9.74
C LEU A 99 -14.00 -9.11 8.73
N PHE A 100 -13.90 -10.37 9.15
CA PHE A 100 -14.24 -11.51 8.32
C PHE A 100 -15.70 -11.50 7.90
N GLN A 101 -16.61 -11.19 8.84
CA GLN A 101 -18.04 -11.11 8.58
C GLN A 101 -18.37 -9.99 7.59
N LEU A 102 -17.83 -8.78 7.82
CA LEU A 102 -18.03 -7.65 6.90
C LEU A 102 -17.63 -7.98 5.45
N VAL A 103 -16.47 -8.62 5.25
CA VAL A 103 -16.03 -9.02 3.90
C VAL A 103 -16.88 -10.17 3.36
N SER A 104 -17.32 -11.09 4.23
CA SER A 104 -18.22 -12.17 3.85
C SER A 104 -19.58 -11.66 3.38
N ASP A 105 -20.11 -10.60 3.99
CA ASP A 105 -21.38 -9.98 3.58
C ASP A 105 -21.25 -9.33 2.20
N GLN A 106 -20.07 -8.81 1.85
CA GLN A 106 -19.83 -8.14 0.57
C GLN A 106 -19.42 -9.07 -0.58
N TYR A 107 -18.71 -10.15 -0.29
CA TYR A 107 -18.07 -11.02 -1.28
C TYR A 107 -18.41 -12.51 -1.15
N GLY A 108 -19.09 -12.91 -0.08
CA GLY A 108 -19.34 -14.30 0.31
C GLY A 108 -18.20 -14.90 1.14
N GLN A 109 -18.53 -15.84 2.03
CA GLN A 109 -17.57 -16.47 2.95
C GLN A 109 -16.36 -17.11 2.25
N LYS A 110 -16.59 -17.78 1.12
CA LYS A 110 -15.52 -18.42 0.35
C LYS A 110 -14.46 -17.41 -0.11
N ARG A 111 -14.90 -16.29 -0.72
CA ARG A 111 -13.99 -15.24 -1.18
C ARG A 111 -13.34 -14.50 -0.01
N ALA A 112 -14.08 -14.25 1.08
CA ALA A 112 -13.50 -13.66 2.28
C ALA A 112 -12.33 -14.52 2.81
N TYR A 113 -12.52 -15.83 2.89
CA TYR A 113 -11.48 -16.77 3.26
C TYR A 113 -10.27 -16.76 2.30
N GLU A 114 -10.51 -16.80 0.99
CA GLU A 114 -9.46 -16.70 -0.04
C GLU A 114 -8.68 -15.38 0.08
N PHE A 115 -9.37 -14.25 0.29
CA PHE A 115 -8.77 -12.94 0.43
C PHE A 115 -7.85 -12.86 1.64
N PHE A 116 -8.33 -13.23 2.83
CA PHE A 116 -7.51 -13.15 4.04
C PHE A 116 -6.35 -14.15 4.04
N THR A 117 -6.53 -15.32 3.43
CA THR A 117 -5.43 -16.27 3.21
C THR A 117 -4.36 -15.65 2.29
N ALA A 118 -4.76 -14.98 1.20
CA ALA A 118 -3.82 -14.27 0.32
C ALA A 118 -3.11 -13.10 1.03
N LEU A 119 -3.84 -12.33 1.83
CA LEU A 119 -3.30 -11.21 2.62
C LEU A 119 -2.38 -11.69 3.76
N ASN A 120 -2.52 -12.94 4.20
CA ASN A 120 -1.56 -13.60 5.09
C ASN A 120 -0.41 -14.27 4.32
N THR A 121 0.06 -13.64 3.26
CA THR A 121 1.32 -14.01 2.62
C THR A 121 2.24 -12.82 2.48
N LYS A 122 3.52 -13.05 2.20
CA LYS A 122 4.47 -11.96 1.95
C LYS A 122 4.17 -11.31 0.61
N ALA A 123 4.03 -9.99 0.60
CA ALA A 123 3.81 -9.21 -0.62
C ALA A 123 5.00 -9.35 -1.60
N PRO A 124 4.76 -9.39 -2.91
CA PRO A 124 5.81 -9.20 -3.89
C PRO A 124 6.52 -7.85 -3.69
N LEU A 125 7.84 -7.86 -3.91
CA LEU A 125 8.63 -6.64 -3.99
C LEU A 125 8.58 -6.16 -5.43
N THR A 126 7.98 -5.00 -5.64
CA THR A 126 7.85 -4.38 -6.95
C THR A 126 8.51 -3.01 -6.94
N ILE A 127 9.20 -2.68 -8.02
CA ILE A 127 9.73 -1.36 -8.30
C ILE A 127 9.03 -0.76 -9.52
N ARG A 128 9.00 0.57 -9.59
CA ARG A 128 8.58 1.34 -10.76
C ARG A 128 9.80 2.05 -11.31
N ILE A 129 10.14 1.83 -12.58
CA ILE A 129 11.20 2.63 -13.23
C ILE A 129 10.80 4.11 -13.30
N ASN A 130 11.79 4.98 -13.44
CA ASN A 130 11.59 6.39 -13.76
C ASN A 130 11.73 6.57 -15.28
N PRO A 131 10.62 6.74 -16.03
CA PRO A 131 10.66 6.82 -17.49
C PRO A 131 11.40 8.06 -18.02
N ILE A 132 11.60 9.09 -17.19
CA ILE A 132 12.42 10.26 -17.53
C ILE A 132 13.88 9.85 -17.75
N LYS A 133 14.35 8.83 -17.03
CA LYS A 133 15.77 8.47 -16.95
C LYS A 133 16.12 7.14 -17.62
N ILE A 134 15.22 6.15 -17.56
CA ILE A 134 15.54 4.79 -17.96
C ILE A 134 14.32 4.01 -18.49
N THR A 135 14.58 2.96 -19.27
CA THR A 135 13.56 1.97 -19.67
C THR A 135 13.70 0.70 -18.84
N ARG A 136 12.66 -0.16 -18.82
CA ARG A 136 12.71 -1.44 -18.08
C ARG A 136 13.87 -2.31 -18.56
N GLU A 137 14.08 -2.36 -19.87
CA GLU A 137 15.10 -3.16 -20.52
C GLU A 137 16.51 -2.69 -20.16
N LYS A 138 16.72 -1.36 -20.15
CA LYS A 138 18.01 -0.76 -19.76
C LYS A 138 18.31 -1.01 -18.28
N LEU A 139 17.33 -0.83 -17.39
CA LEU A 139 17.54 -1.07 -15.96
C LEU A 139 17.87 -2.53 -15.66
N ILE A 140 17.17 -3.48 -16.28
CA ILE A 140 17.47 -4.92 -16.15
C ILE A 140 18.91 -5.21 -16.59
N LYS A 141 19.37 -4.59 -17.69
CA LYS A 141 20.74 -4.76 -18.19
C LYS A 141 21.80 -4.15 -17.25
N GLU A 142 21.54 -2.98 -16.70
CA GLU A 142 22.45 -2.31 -15.75
C GLU A 142 22.55 -3.07 -14.42
N MET A 143 21.45 -3.66 -13.97
CA MET A 143 21.37 -4.42 -12.72
C MET A 143 21.49 -5.93 -12.97
N LYS A 144 22.43 -6.35 -13.84
CA LYS A 144 22.58 -7.75 -14.33
C LYS A 144 22.72 -8.83 -13.24
N ASN A 145 23.12 -8.46 -12.03
CA ASN A 145 23.27 -9.38 -10.90
C ASN A 145 21.95 -9.59 -10.12
N LEU A 146 20.89 -8.89 -10.50
CA LEU A 146 19.57 -8.99 -9.91
C LEU A 146 18.59 -9.52 -10.95
N TYR A 147 17.70 -10.40 -10.49
CA TYR A 147 16.66 -10.98 -11.33
C TYR A 147 15.36 -10.18 -11.20
N PHE A 148 14.79 -9.83 -12.35
CA PHE A 148 13.52 -9.10 -12.45
C PHE A 148 12.58 -9.78 -13.42
N LYS A 149 11.28 -9.70 -13.13
CA LYS A 149 10.20 -10.02 -14.07
C LYS A 149 9.43 -8.74 -14.38
N LYS A 150 9.07 -8.52 -15.64
CA LYS A 150 8.17 -7.41 -16.00
C LYS A 150 6.81 -7.64 -15.33
N THR A 151 6.27 -6.57 -14.77
CA THR A 151 4.86 -6.56 -14.32
C THR A 151 3.93 -6.75 -15.51
N LEU A 152 2.74 -7.30 -15.25
CA LEU A 152 1.77 -7.65 -16.30
C LEU A 152 0.95 -6.44 -16.73
N THR A 153 0.55 -5.61 -15.77
CA THR A 153 -0.40 -4.52 -15.96
C THR A 153 0.30 -3.17 -16.03
N SER A 154 1.28 -2.92 -15.15
CA SER A 154 2.05 -1.67 -15.21
C SER A 154 3.08 -1.70 -16.35
N PRO A 155 3.09 -0.70 -17.25
CA PRO A 155 4.13 -0.61 -18.27
C PRO A 155 5.51 -0.25 -17.70
N TYR A 156 5.57 0.21 -16.45
CA TYR A 156 6.79 0.71 -15.80
C TYR A 156 7.26 -0.17 -14.63
N GLY A 157 6.50 -1.21 -14.27
CA GLY A 157 6.80 -2.02 -13.11
C GLY A 157 7.74 -3.20 -13.40
N LEU A 158 8.59 -3.51 -12.43
CA LEU A 158 9.39 -4.74 -12.37
C LEU A 158 9.16 -5.43 -11.01
N ILE A 159 8.84 -6.72 -11.05
CA ILE A 159 8.79 -7.60 -9.89
C ILE A 159 10.21 -8.08 -9.61
N VAL A 160 10.68 -7.89 -8.39
CA VAL A 160 12.03 -8.24 -7.94
C VAL A 160 12.01 -9.68 -7.41
N SER A 161 12.93 -10.52 -7.90
CA SER A 161 13.04 -11.90 -7.43
C SER A 161 13.36 -11.95 -5.94
N LYS A 162 12.81 -12.95 -5.25
CA LYS A 162 13.12 -13.23 -3.83
C LYS A 162 14.55 -13.73 -3.63
N GLU A 163 15.19 -14.21 -4.69
CA GLU A 163 16.58 -14.68 -4.69
C GLU A 163 17.58 -13.51 -4.59
N ASN A 164 17.13 -12.29 -4.89
CA ASN A 164 17.96 -11.11 -4.76
C ASN A 164 18.20 -10.82 -3.28
N ASN A 165 19.45 -10.98 -2.83
CA ASN A 165 19.87 -10.68 -1.46
C ASN A 165 20.48 -9.27 -1.34
N VAL A 166 19.78 -8.26 -1.86
CA VAL A 166 20.22 -6.87 -1.88
C VAL A 166 19.11 -5.95 -1.38
N ASN A 167 19.46 -5.02 -0.50
CA ASN A 167 18.57 -3.92 -0.16
C ASN A 167 18.56 -2.92 -1.33
N LEU A 168 17.46 -2.88 -2.08
CA LEU A 168 17.34 -2.02 -3.27
C LEU A 168 17.51 -0.54 -2.95
N SER A 169 17.24 -0.11 -1.71
CA SER A 169 17.39 1.29 -1.33
C SER A 169 18.86 1.73 -1.24
N ASP A 170 19.78 0.76 -1.14
CA ASP A 170 21.22 1.02 -1.01
C ASP A 170 21.94 1.03 -2.36
N THR A 171 21.26 0.66 -3.45
CA THR A 171 21.86 0.61 -4.79
C THR A 171 22.03 2.01 -5.39
N ASP A 172 23.04 2.17 -6.23
CA ASP A 172 23.31 3.45 -6.87
C ASP A 172 22.17 3.87 -7.80
N GLN A 173 21.56 2.91 -8.50
CA GLN A 173 20.39 3.14 -9.36
C GLN A 173 19.20 3.74 -8.59
N PHE A 174 18.97 3.34 -7.34
CA PHE A 174 17.92 3.94 -6.51
C PHE A 174 18.32 5.35 -6.05
N LYS A 175 19.57 5.57 -5.66
CA LYS A 175 20.10 6.88 -5.24
C LYS A 175 20.08 7.90 -6.38
N GLU A 176 20.34 7.45 -7.61
CA GLU A 176 20.25 8.22 -8.85
C GLU A 176 18.79 8.45 -9.30
N GLY A 177 17.82 7.82 -8.67
CA GLY A 177 16.40 7.98 -8.98
C GLY A 177 15.97 7.31 -10.28
N LEU A 178 16.64 6.21 -10.67
CA LEU A 178 16.26 5.39 -11.84
C LEU A 178 15.00 4.56 -11.59
N PHE A 179 14.67 4.29 -10.32
CA PHE A 179 13.42 3.63 -9.94
C PHE A 179 12.96 4.01 -8.52
N GLU A 180 11.71 3.68 -8.21
CA GLU A 180 11.10 3.79 -6.88
C GLU A 180 10.55 2.42 -6.44
N ILE A 181 10.58 2.12 -5.15
CA ILE A 181 9.89 0.94 -4.62
C ILE A 181 8.40 1.28 -4.53
N GLN A 182 7.57 0.58 -5.31
CA GLN A 182 6.14 0.81 -5.36
C GLN A 182 5.39 -0.42 -5.89
N ASP A 183 4.31 -0.81 -5.21
CA ASP A 183 3.42 -1.87 -5.66
C ASP A 183 2.82 -1.59 -7.05
N GLU A 184 2.66 -2.62 -7.86
CA GLU A 184 2.12 -2.53 -9.22
C GLU A 184 0.73 -1.88 -9.27
N ALA A 185 -0.17 -2.22 -8.35
CA ALA A 185 -1.52 -1.67 -8.32
C ALA A 185 -1.50 -0.15 -8.09
N SER A 186 -0.62 0.32 -7.19
CA SER A 186 -0.45 1.75 -6.95
C SER A 186 0.16 2.48 -8.17
N GLN A 187 0.93 1.79 -9.01
CA GLN A 187 1.43 2.36 -10.27
C GLN A 187 0.25 2.53 -11.24
N VAL A 188 -0.57 1.49 -11.42
CA VAL A 188 -1.74 1.50 -12.32
C VAL A 188 -2.73 2.59 -11.91
N CYS A 189 -3.05 2.72 -10.62
CA CYS A 189 -3.93 3.77 -10.12
C CYS A 189 -3.43 5.17 -10.48
N ALA A 190 -2.12 5.42 -10.35
CA ALA A 190 -1.55 6.71 -10.67
C ALA A 190 -1.58 7.01 -12.18
N LEU A 191 -1.46 6.00 -13.04
CA LEU A 191 -1.54 6.16 -14.50
C LEU A 191 -2.95 6.47 -15.01
N ARG A 192 -3.99 6.40 -14.16
CA ARG A 192 -5.32 6.93 -14.49
C ARG A 192 -5.36 8.46 -14.54
N VAL A 193 -4.36 9.13 -13.95
CA VAL A 193 -4.10 10.55 -14.20
C VAL A 193 -3.42 10.63 -15.57
N GLN A 194 -4.21 10.86 -16.61
CA GLN A 194 -3.76 10.96 -18.01
C GLN A 194 -3.42 12.42 -18.36
N CYS A 195 -2.62 13.05 -17.51
CA CYS A 195 -2.22 14.44 -17.66
C CYS A 195 -1.28 14.62 -18.84
N LYS A 196 -1.39 15.77 -19.51
CA LYS A 196 -0.60 16.16 -20.67
C LYS A 196 0.34 17.32 -20.34
N PRO A 197 1.35 17.60 -21.19
CA PRO A 197 2.15 18.80 -21.03
C PRO A 197 1.26 20.05 -20.98
N ASN A 198 1.57 20.96 -20.04
CA ASN A 198 0.83 22.19 -19.72
C ASN A 198 -0.45 22.04 -18.87
N ASP A 199 -0.89 20.82 -18.54
CA ASP A 199 -1.98 20.63 -17.57
C ASP A 199 -1.59 21.16 -16.18
N LYS A 200 -2.60 21.49 -15.38
CA LYS A 200 -2.47 21.72 -13.94
C LYS A 200 -3.02 20.53 -13.19
N VAL A 201 -2.18 19.88 -12.38
CA VAL A 201 -2.53 18.68 -11.62
C VAL A 201 -2.40 18.95 -10.13
N LEU A 202 -3.37 18.50 -9.34
CA LEU A 202 -3.31 18.53 -7.87
C LEU A 202 -3.31 17.11 -7.30
N ASP A 203 -2.23 16.72 -6.63
CA ASP A 203 -2.21 15.51 -5.79
C ASP A 203 -2.60 15.91 -4.36
N TYR A 204 -3.89 15.74 -4.01
CA TYR A 204 -4.48 16.34 -2.82
C TYR A 204 -4.11 15.62 -1.51
N CYS A 205 -3.78 14.32 -1.62
CA CYS A 205 -3.38 13.45 -0.52
C CYS A 205 -2.05 12.77 -0.88
N ALA A 206 -1.06 13.59 -1.26
CA ALA A 206 0.17 13.14 -1.91
C ALA A 206 1.02 12.21 -1.06
N GLY A 207 0.89 12.24 0.27
CA GLY A 207 1.77 11.55 1.19
C GLY A 207 3.23 11.87 0.90
N SER A 208 4.01 10.83 0.61
CA SER A 208 5.42 10.96 0.23
C SER A 208 5.65 11.09 -1.28
N GLY A 209 4.62 11.47 -2.05
CA GLY A 209 4.69 11.75 -3.49
C GLY A 209 4.70 10.52 -4.39
N GLY A 210 4.35 9.34 -3.87
CA GLY A 210 4.49 8.07 -4.60
C GLY A 210 3.76 8.03 -5.94
N LYS A 211 2.52 8.54 -5.98
CA LYS A 211 1.70 8.59 -7.19
C LYS A 211 2.03 9.77 -8.08
N THR A 212 2.33 10.96 -7.52
CA THR A 212 2.94 12.06 -8.27
C THR A 212 4.16 11.61 -9.07
N LEU A 213 5.11 10.90 -8.45
CA LEU A 213 6.29 10.37 -9.13
C LEU A 213 5.95 9.39 -10.28
N ALA A 214 4.75 8.80 -10.28
CA ALA A 214 4.34 7.80 -11.26
C ALA A 214 3.71 8.39 -12.52
N PHE A 215 3.01 9.53 -12.40
CA PHE A 215 2.36 10.18 -13.54
C PHE A 215 3.14 11.37 -14.08
N ALA A 216 3.97 12.03 -13.26
CA ALA A 216 4.59 13.31 -13.61
C ALA A 216 5.43 13.29 -14.89
N HIS A 217 6.00 12.14 -15.28
CA HIS A 217 6.75 12.02 -16.54
C HIS A 217 5.90 12.30 -17.78
N GLN A 218 4.58 12.06 -17.71
CA GLN A 218 3.64 12.31 -18.82
C GLN A 218 3.53 13.80 -19.18
N MET A 219 3.86 14.69 -18.22
CA MET A 219 3.79 16.14 -18.42
C MET A 219 5.06 16.73 -19.06
N GLU A 220 6.11 15.92 -19.28
CA GLU A 220 7.38 16.34 -19.89
C GLU A 220 8.03 17.55 -19.18
N GLY A 221 7.81 17.70 -17.87
CA GLY A 221 8.31 18.84 -17.09
C GLY A 221 7.62 20.18 -17.40
N LYS A 222 6.51 20.18 -18.15
CA LYS A 222 5.68 21.35 -18.45
C LYS A 222 4.44 21.40 -17.57
N GLY A 223 3.73 22.53 -17.52
CA GLY A 223 2.56 22.70 -16.65
C GLY A 223 2.91 22.82 -15.17
N VAL A 224 1.94 22.52 -14.30
CA VAL A 224 2.09 22.68 -12.84
C VAL A 224 1.56 21.45 -12.12
N ILE A 225 2.36 20.91 -11.19
CA ILE A 225 1.92 19.90 -10.24
C ILE A 225 1.88 20.54 -8.85
N GLU A 226 0.73 20.59 -8.20
CA GLU A 226 0.66 20.94 -6.78
C GLU A 226 0.45 19.70 -5.92
N ILE A 227 1.21 19.60 -4.83
CA ILE A 227 1.08 18.52 -3.86
C ILE A 227 0.55 19.06 -2.53
N ASN A 228 -0.35 18.29 -1.91
CA ASN A 228 -0.94 18.57 -0.61
C ASN A 228 -0.97 17.29 0.24
N ASP A 229 -0.74 17.42 1.54
CA ASP A 229 -0.98 16.36 2.53
C ASP A 229 -1.04 17.03 3.91
N SER A 230 -1.84 16.48 4.83
CA SER A 230 -1.92 17.00 6.20
C SER A 230 -0.63 16.79 7.00
N ARG A 231 0.26 15.88 6.55
CA ARG A 231 1.51 15.53 7.23
C ARG A 231 2.70 16.22 6.57
N SER A 232 3.24 17.24 7.23
CA SER A 232 4.41 18.00 6.77
C SER A 232 5.65 17.12 6.54
N GLU A 233 5.88 16.10 7.37
CA GLU A 233 6.99 15.16 7.20
C GLU A 233 6.87 14.32 5.91
N ALA A 234 5.64 13.99 5.50
CA ALA A 234 5.40 13.25 4.28
C ALA A 234 5.74 14.12 3.06
N LEU A 235 5.30 15.38 3.08
CA LEU A 235 5.64 16.37 2.05
C LEU A 235 7.16 16.66 1.98
N ALA A 236 7.85 16.70 3.12
CA ALA A 236 9.31 16.84 3.15
C ALA A 236 10.01 15.67 2.43
N LYS A 237 9.53 14.44 2.65
CA LYS A 237 10.01 13.25 1.92
C LYS A 237 9.65 13.31 0.44
N ALA A 238 8.44 13.76 0.09
CA ALA A 238 8.02 13.94 -1.30
C ALA A 238 8.97 14.88 -2.06
N LYS A 239 9.31 16.04 -1.46
CA LYS A 239 10.24 17.02 -2.03
C LYS A 239 11.59 16.40 -2.41
N ILE A 240 12.15 15.57 -1.52
CA ILE A 240 13.43 14.88 -1.75
C ILE A 240 13.30 13.88 -2.91
N ARG A 241 12.24 13.06 -2.91
CA ARG A 241 12.02 12.03 -3.92
C ARG A 241 11.76 12.62 -5.31
N LEU A 242 10.93 13.66 -5.40
CA LEU A 242 10.61 14.36 -6.66
C LEU A 242 11.87 14.96 -7.30
N ARG A 243 12.70 15.64 -6.50
CA ARG A 243 13.99 16.18 -6.96
C ARG A 243 14.92 15.07 -7.45
N ARG A 244 15.05 13.99 -6.68
CA ARG A 244 15.86 12.83 -7.08
C ARG A 244 15.38 12.25 -8.41
N ALA A 245 14.06 12.18 -8.63
CA ALA A 245 13.47 11.70 -9.88
C ALA A 245 13.61 12.69 -11.05
N GLY A 246 14.05 13.93 -10.84
CA GLY A 246 14.17 14.97 -11.87
C GLY A 246 12.86 15.71 -12.16
N ILE A 247 11.86 15.61 -11.27
CA ILE A 247 10.60 16.32 -11.39
C ILE A 247 10.74 17.67 -10.69
N MET A 248 10.68 18.76 -11.48
CA MET A 248 10.96 20.12 -11.02
C MET A 248 9.75 21.06 -11.12
N ASN A 249 8.74 20.72 -11.91
CA ASN A 249 7.51 21.49 -12.12
C ASN A 249 6.47 21.29 -10.99
N TYR A 250 6.93 21.06 -9.75
CA TYR A 250 6.04 20.88 -8.60
C TYR A 250 6.13 22.04 -7.60
N SER A 251 5.01 22.34 -6.94
CA SER A 251 4.92 23.26 -5.81
C SER A 251 3.96 22.73 -4.73
N PHE A 252 3.92 23.37 -3.57
CA PHE A 252 2.91 23.05 -2.56
C PHE A 252 1.58 23.68 -2.92
N PHE A 253 0.49 23.06 -2.48
CA PHE A 253 -0.86 23.51 -2.77
C PHE A 253 -1.14 24.94 -2.31
N THR A 254 -1.42 25.83 -3.26
CA THR A 254 -1.60 27.26 -3.01
C THR A 254 -3.06 27.70 -2.93
N LYS A 255 -4.01 26.82 -3.29
CA LYS A 255 -5.45 27.12 -3.42
C LYS A 255 -5.79 28.18 -4.49
N LYS A 256 -4.83 28.57 -5.33
CA LYS A 256 -4.99 29.64 -6.33
C LYS A 256 -5.46 29.15 -7.70
N PHE A 257 -5.24 27.88 -8.01
CA PHE A 257 -5.54 27.34 -9.33
C PHE A 257 -6.86 26.58 -9.36
N LYS A 258 -7.40 26.50 -10.58
CA LYS A 258 -8.28 25.40 -10.98
C LYS A 258 -7.45 24.37 -11.74
N TYR A 259 -7.71 23.10 -11.50
CA TYR A 259 -6.91 21.98 -12.02
C TYR A 259 -7.67 21.21 -13.10
N ASP A 260 -6.92 20.76 -14.09
CA ASP A 260 -7.38 19.83 -15.13
C ASP A 260 -7.55 18.43 -14.53
N TRP A 261 -6.64 18.06 -13.62
CA TRP A 261 -6.65 16.80 -12.91
C TRP A 261 -6.50 16.99 -11.41
N ILE A 262 -7.28 16.24 -10.64
CA ILE A 262 -7.10 16.12 -9.19
C ILE A 262 -6.98 14.64 -8.83
N LEU A 263 -5.87 14.24 -8.23
CA LEU A 263 -5.69 12.91 -7.68
C LEU A 263 -6.06 12.91 -6.19
N LEU A 264 -6.99 12.02 -5.82
CA LEU A 264 -7.42 11.77 -4.45
C LEU A 264 -7.05 10.34 -4.04
N ASP A 265 -5.82 10.16 -3.56
CA ASP A 265 -5.39 8.94 -2.87
C ASP A 265 -5.77 9.02 -1.39
N VAL A 266 -7.06 8.85 -1.11
CA VAL A 266 -7.64 9.22 0.17
C VAL A 266 -7.27 8.23 1.29
N PRO A 267 -7.19 8.71 2.56
CA PRO A 267 -7.11 7.81 3.71
C PRO A 267 -8.27 6.80 3.70
N CYS A 268 -7.93 5.53 3.91
CA CYS A 268 -8.87 4.42 3.92
C CYS A 268 -8.46 3.39 4.98
N THR A 269 -9.20 2.30 5.08
CA THR A 269 -8.90 1.22 6.04
C THR A 269 -7.53 0.58 5.80
N GLY A 270 -7.01 0.66 4.56
CA GLY A 270 -5.76 0.05 4.15
C GLY A 270 -5.81 -1.47 4.05
N LEU A 271 -7.01 -2.07 4.06
CA LEU A 271 -7.20 -3.52 4.04
C LEU A 271 -6.60 -4.19 2.81
N GLY A 272 -6.45 -3.48 1.69
CA GLY A 272 -5.80 -4.01 0.49
C GLY A 272 -4.30 -4.21 0.61
N THR A 273 -3.69 -3.69 1.68
CA THR A 273 -2.24 -3.75 1.92
C THR A 273 -1.87 -4.55 3.18
N LEU A 274 -2.80 -5.33 3.75
CA LEU A 274 -2.58 -6.11 4.99
C LEU A 274 -1.33 -6.99 4.95
N ARG A 275 -0.98 -7.56 3.80
CA ARG A 275 0.26 -8.35 3.65
C ARG A 275 1.54 -7.58 3.93
N ARG A 276 1.52 -6.25 3.78
CA ARG A 276 2.61 -5.32 4.12
C ARG A 276 2.50 -4.83 5.57
N ASN A 277 1.27 -4.64 6.05
CA ASN A 277 0.98 -4.13 7.40
C ASN A 277 0.01 -5.08 8.15
N PRO A 278 0.44 -6.30 8.50
CA PRO A 278 -0.47 -7.34 8.99
C PRO A 278 -1.08 -7.05 10.35
N ASP A 279 -0.49 -6.14 11.12
CA ASP A 279 -1.01 -5.68 12.41
C ASP A 279 -2.28 -4.84 12.26
N SER A 280 -2.50 -4.17 11.12
CA SER A 280 -3.60 -3.22 10.98
C SER A 280 -4.99 -3.87 11.02
N LYS A 281 -5.12 -5.15 10.66
CA LYS A 281 -6.40 -5.87 10.75
C LYS A 281 -6.92 -5.99 12.18
N TYR A 282 -6.04 -5.99 13.18
CA TYR A 282 -6.43 -6.04 14.60
C TYR A 282 -6.83 -4.68 15.18
N ARG A 283 -6.63 -3.59 14.43
CA ARG A 283 -7.15 -2.25 14.74
C ARG A 283 -8.43 -1.91 13.98
N PHE A 284 -9.03 -2.87 13.30
CA PHE A 284 -10.26 -2.65 12.56
C PHE A 284 -11.45 -2.56 13.53
N SER A 285 -12.33 -1.58 13.31
CA SER A 285 -13.63 -1.47 13.96
C SER A 285 -14.63 -0.81 12.99
N GLN A 286 -15.92 -1.06 13.18
CA GLN A 286 -16.97 -0.43 12.35
C GLN A 286 -16.94 1.09 12.50
N GLU A 287 -16.79 1.59 13.73
CA GLU A 287 -16.67 3.03 14.00
C GLU A 287 -15.53 3.68 13.20
N ARG A 288 -14.37 3.02 13.13
CA ARG A 288 -13.23 3.52 12.36
C ARG A 288 -13.52 3.55 10.86
N LEU A 289 -14.19 2.52 10.34
CA LEU A 289 -14.62 2.49 8.94
C LEU A 289 -15.58 3.65 8.64
N ASP A 290 -16.58 3.87 9.49
CA ASP A 290 -17.56 4.94 9.31
C ASP A 290 -16.90 6.33 9.35
N ASN A 291 -15.93 6.54 10.25
CA ASN A 291 -15.14 7.76 10.32
C ASN A 291 -14.28 7.98 9.06
N LEU A 292 -13.68 6.92 8.52
CA LEU A 292 -12.90 6.99 7.28
C LEU A 292 -13.80 7.33 6.07
N ILE A 293 -14.98 6.73 5.98
CA ILE A 293 -15.97 7.04 4.94
C ILE A 293 -16.34 8.53 4.96
N LYS A 294 -16.65 9.07 6.15
CA LYS A 294 -16.95 10.51 6.30
C LYS A 294 -15.76 11.38 5.88
N LEU A 295 -14.55 11.02 6.31
CA LEU A 295 -13.34 11.75 5.95
C LEU A 295 -13.08 11.72 4.43
N GLN A 296 -13.35 10.60 3.75
CA GLN A 296 -13.24 10.49 2.29
C GLN A 296 -14.20 11.46 1.60
N GLN A 297 -15.43 11.60 2.11
CA GLN A 297 -16.41 12.55 1.61
C GLN A 297 -15.99 14.00 1.85
N GLU A 298 -15.50 14.32 3.05
CA GLU A 298 -15.00 15.66 3.38
C GLU A 298 -13.82 16.08 2.48
N ILE A 299 -12.88 15.17 2.23
CA ILE A 299 -11.75 15.41 1.33
C ILE A 299 -12.26 15.67 -0.10
N PHE A 300 -13.20 14.85 -0.58
CA PHE A 300 -13.77 15.02 -1.91
C PHE A 300 -14.49 16.38 -2.06
N ASP A 301 -15.32 16.73 -1.06
CA ASP A 301 -16.05 18.00 -0.98
C ASP A 301 -15.13 19.23 -1.00
N GLN A 302 -13.94 19.13 -0.42
CA GLN A 302 -12.93 20.18 -0.43
C GLN A 302 -12.21 20.25 -1.77
N ALA A 303 -11.79 19.10 -2.30
CA ALA A 303 -10.96 19.04 -3.50
C ALA A 303 -11.72 19.43 -4.76
N ILE A 304 -12.99 19.00 -4.91
CA ILE A 304 -13.79 19.28 -6.12
C ILE A 304 -13.98 20.79 -6.37
N ARG A 305 -13.91 21.61 -5.34
CA ARG A 305 -13.98 23.09 -5.45
C ARG A 305 -12.84 23.65 -6.29
N TYR A 306 -11.75 22.92 -6.45
CA TYR A 306 -10.60 23.33 -7.25
C TYR A 306 -10.59 22.70 -8.65
N LEU A 307 -11.55 21.86 -8.98
CA LEU A 307 -11.63 21.25 -10.31
C LEU A 307 -12.17 22.26 -11.34
N LYS A 308 -11.58 22.28 -12.53
CA LYS A 308 -12.14 23.00 -13.69
C LYS A 308 -13.44 22.35 -14.15
N GLN A 309 -14.21 23.08 -14.95
CA GLN A 309 -15.20 22.45 -15.82
C GLN A 309 -14.49 21.48 -16.77
N ASP A 310 -15.09 20.34 -17.08
CA ASP A 310 -14.49 19.24 -17.84
C ASP A 310 -13.24 18.58 -17.20
N GLY A 311 -12.83 19.04 -16.02
CA GLY A 311 -11.71 18.45 -15.28
C GLY A 311 -12.05 17.07 -14.74
N VAL A 312 -11.01 16.29 -14.40
CA VAL A 312 -11.13 14.92 -13.93
C VAL A 312 -10.58 14.76 -12.51
N ILE A 313 -11.37 14.16 -11.62
CA ILE A 313 -10.90 13.63 -10.34
C ILE A 313 -10.59 12.14 -10.50
N VAL A 314 -9.37 11.74 -10.15
CA VAL A 314 -9.01 10.34 -9.98
C VAL A 314 -9.14 9.99 -8.50
N TYR A 315 -10.20 9.27 -8.13
CA TYR A 315 -10.42 8.78 -6.77
C TYR A 315 -9.77 7.42 -6.59
N THR A 316 -8.95 7.25 -5.56
CA THR A 316 -8.18 6.04 -5.31
C THR A 316 -8.17 5.68 -3.83
N THR A 317 -8.29 4.38 -3.53
CA THR A 317 -8.07 3.82 -2.18
C THR A 317 -7.19 2.57 -2.27
N CYS A 318 -6.51 2.23 -1.17
CA CYS A 318 -5.88 0.93 -0.98
C CYS A 318 -6.77 -0.03 -0.16
N SER A 319 -8.08 0.01 -0.45
CA SER A 319 -9.10 -0.85 0.15
C SER A 319 -9.83 -1.63 -0.94
N PHE A 320 -10.33 -2.80 -0.57
CA PHE A 320 -11.26 -3.57 -1.40
C PHE A 320 -12.69 -3.54 -0.85
N LEU A 321 -13.00 -2.78 0.20
CA LEU A 321 -14.37 -2.65 0.70
C LEU A 321 -15.22 -1.81 -0.25
N LYS A 322 -16.45 -2.26 -0.52
CA LYS A 322 -17.41 -1.55 -1.37
C LYS A 322 -17.81 -0.20 -0.77
N ASP A 323 -17.81 -0.09 0.56
CA ASP A 323 -18.19 1.13 1.29
C ASP A 323 -17.23 2.30 1.08
N GLU A 324 -15.93 2.01 0.92
CA GLU A 324 -14.89 3.00 0.63
C GLU A 324 -14.71 3.25 -0.87
N ASN A 325 -15.35 2.42 -1.71
CA ASN A 325 -15.13 2.38 -3.15
C ASN A 325 -16.42 2.70 -3.92
N GLN A 326 -17.13 1.68 -4.40
CA GLN A 326 -18.30 1.85 -5.27
C GLN A 326 -19.42 2.66 -4.60
N ASN A 327 -19.60 2.53 -3.28
CA ASN A 327 -20.62 3.30 -2.55
C ASN A 327 -20.23 4.79 -2.46
N GLN A 328 -18.94 5.12 -2.27
CA GLN A 328 -18.46 6.50 -2.33
C GLN A 328 -18.65 7.11 -3.72
N VAL A 329 -18.30 6.36 -4.78
CA VAL A 329 -18.49 6.81 -6.16
C VAL A 329 -19.95 7.16 -6.45
N LYS A 330 -20.89 6.27 -6.08
CA LYS A 330 -22.32 6.54 -6.23
C LYS A 330 -22.74 7.81 -5.49
N HIS A 331 -22.22 8.04 -4.29
CA HIS A 331 -22.46 9.25 -3.52
C HIS A 331 -21.94 10.50 -4.25
N PHE A 332 -20.69 10.48 -4.72
CA PHE A 332 -20.05 11.62 -5.41
C PHE A 332 -20.76 11.96 -6.72
N CYS A 333 -21.04 10.97 -7.56
CA CYS A 333 -21.74 11.18 -8.84
C CYS A 333 -23.12 11.80 -8.63
N LYS A 334 -23.88 11.31 -7.63
CA LYS A 334 -25.20 11.86 -7.31
C LYS A 334 -25.13 13.30 -6.78
N LYS A 335 -24.12 13.62 -5.97
CA LYS A 335 -24.00 14.92 -5.30
C LYS A 335 -23.45 16.02 -6.20
N TYR A 336 -22.58 15.69 -7.15
CA TYR A 336 -21.75 16.66 -7.88
C TYR A 336 -21.90 16.65 -9.40
N ASP A 337 -22.91 15.94 -9.94
CA ASP A 337 -23.13 15.78 -11.39
C ASP A 337 -21.83 15.38 -12.12
N LEU A 338 -21.29 14.23 -11.70
CA LEU A 338 -20.07 13.66 -12.27
C LEU A 338 -20.39 12.44 -13.10
N SER A 339 -19.73 12.32 -14.25
CA SER A 339 -19.74 11.11 -15.06
C SER A 339 -18.49 10.26 -14.83
N VAL A 340 -18.64 8.94 -14.89
CA VAL A 340 -17.51 8.00 -14.87
C VAL A 340 -16.87 8.00 -16.26
N VAL A 341 -15.58 8.33 -16.33
CA VAL A 341 -14.83 8.30 -17.60
C VAL A 341 -14.78 6.86 -18.11
N ASP A 342 -15.16 6.68 -19.38
CA ASP A 342 -15.22 5.39 -20.09
C ASP A 342 -16.09 4.31 -19.42
N ASN A 343 -16.93 4.68 -18.43
CA ASN A 343 -17.68 3.74 -17.58
C ASN A 343 -16.79 2.64 -16.95
N ASP A 344 -15.51 2.93 -16.71
CA ASP A 344 -14.52 1.96 -16.24
C ASP A 344 -13.89 2.36 -14.90
N TYR A 345 -13.56 1.35 -14.09
CA TYR A 345 -12.75 1.49 -12.89
C TYR A 345 -11.71 0.37 -12.80
N PHE A 346 -10.57 0.69 -12.22
CA PHE A 346 -9.58 -0.31 -11.84
C PHE A 346 -9.89 -0.86 -10.46
N GLN A 347 -9.91 -2.19 -10.32
CA GLN A 347 -9.93 -2.86 -9.03
C GLN A 347 -9.03 -4.09 -9.07
N SER A 348 -8.04 -4.14 -8.18
CA SER A 348 -7.31 -5.35 -7.85
C SER A 348 -7.87 -5.91 -6.54
N LEU A 349 -8.12 -7.21 -6.50
CA LEU A 349 -8.59 -7.92 -5.31
C LEU A 349 -7.44 -8.73 -4.70
N PRO A 350 -7.55 -9.15 -3.43
CA PRO A 350 -6.47 -9.89 -2.81
C PRO A 350 -6.21 -11.22 -3.51
N GLU A 351 -4.97 -11.37 -4.00
CA GLU A 351 -4.53 -12.59 -4.69
C GLU A 351 -3.12 -12.98 -4.21
N ARG A 352 -2.91 -14.29 -4.05
CA ARG A 352 -1.63 -14.83 -3.58
C ARG A 352 -0.54 -14.57 -4.62
N GLY A 353 0.49 -13.82 -4.24
CA GLY A 353 1.57 -13.46 -5.16
C GLY A 353 1.22 -12.39 -6.20
N GLY A 354 -0.03 -11.89 -6.23
CA GLY A 354 -0.46 -10.78 -7.06
C GLY A 354 -0.05 -9.41 -6.51
N MET A 355 -0.49 -8.33 -7.15
CA MET A 355 -0.34 -6.96 -6.65
C MET A 355 -1.25 -6.66 -5.45
N ASP A 356 -1.06 -5.52 -4.77
CA ASP A 356 -1.91 -5.15 -3.63
C ASP A 356 -3.32 -4.87 -4.12
N SER A 357 -4.29 -4.88 -3.21
CA SER A 357 -5.67 -4.52 -3.56
C SER A 357 -5.85 -3.01 -3.51
N PHE A 358 -6.30 -2.47 -4.61
CA PHE A 358 -6.58 -1.05 -4.79
C PHE A 358 -7.87 -0.91 -5.58
N PHE A 359 -8.48 0.27 -5.43
CA PHE A 359 -9.56 0.74 -6.27
C PHE A 359 -9.17 2.10 -6.82
N SER A 360 -9.42 2.34 -8.11
CA SER A 360 -9.20 3.65 -8.72
C SER A 360 -10.18 3.91 -9.85
N ILE A 361 -10.75 5.11 -9.88
CA ILE A 361 -11.76 5.51 -10.85
C ILE A 361 -11.56 6.98 -11.24
N SER A 362 -11.91 7.30 -12.49
CA SER A 362 -11.80 8.66 -13.03
C SER A 362 -13.20 9.24 -13.17
N LEU A 363 -13.47 10.37 -12.51
CA LEU A 363 -14.75 11.06 -12.48
C LEU A 363 -14.59 12.42 -13.17
N LYS A 364 -15.28 12.61 -14.29
CA LYS A 364 -15.29 13.88 -15.02
C LYS A 364 -16.42 14.76 -14.52
N LYS A 365 -16.12 16.04 -14.34
CA LYS A 365 -17.12 17.06 -14.07
C LYS A 365 -17.81 17.47 -15.37
N ASN A 366 -19.12 17.20 -15.42
CA ASN A 366 -20.00 17.57 -16.53
C ASN A 366 -20.16 19.08 -16.62
#